data_AF-A0A4V0P7K7-F1
#
_entry.id   AF-A0A4V0P7K7-F1
#
_cell.length_a   1.000
_cell.length_b   1.000
_cell.length_c   1.000
_cell.angle_alpha   90.00
_cell.angle_beta   90.00
_cell.angle_gamma   90.00
#
_symmetry.space_group_name_H-M   'P 1'
#
loop_
_entity.id
_entity.type
_entity.pdbx_description
1 polymer ?
#
loop_
_entity_poly.entity_id
_entity_poly.type
_entity_poly.pdbx_seq_one_letter_code
_entity_poly.pdbx_strand_id
1 'polypeptide(L)'
;MRTYRKKEKKELEDRYSSLTTDPASIKFIDRLVADSRNVALNHTAGLSTPQQVQMVLFALFNMMDSRQSYKKAVKSVVRERDAALYRQLGVDVPTDPNAVDYYTLVNLENTSRTLYGDEFADWVMKNKNPTELLFRVADETGVVLLPGSGFGVQHPSARASLANLNEYQYAAIGESLRRFADEAYAEYTKAKKIK
;
A
#
# COMPACT_ATOMS: atom_id res chain seq x y z
N MET A 1 -21.77 3.47 27.26
CA MET A 1 -22.96 4.28 27.61
C MET A 1 -22.73 5.35 28.69
N ARG A 2 -21.68 5.27 29.52
CA ARG A 2 -21.59 6.09 30.75
C ARG A 2 -21.71 7.61 30.55
N THR A 3 -21.17 8.15 29.45
CA THR A 3 -21.12 9.60 29.15
C THR A 3 -22.26 10.13 28.27
N TYR A 4 -23.16 9.28 27.76
CA TYR A 4 -24.26 9.70 26.89
C TYR A 4 -25.35 10.47 27.66
N ARG A 5 -26.09 11.33 26.95
CA ARG A 5 -27.27 12.02 27.49
C ARG A 5 -28.37 11.00 27.79
N LYS A 6 -29.27 11.35 28.71
CA LYS A 6 -30.34 10.46 29.16
C LYS A 6 -31.22 9.94 28.01
N LYS A 7 -31.51 10.79 27.01
CA LYS A 7 -32.29 10.41 25.82
C LYS A 7 -31.58 9.34 24.99
N GLU A 8 -30.29 9.55 24.69
CA GLU A 8 -29.46 8.61 23.92
C GLU A 8 -29.26 7.27 24.66
N LYS A 9 -29.13 7.31 25.99
CA LYS A 9 -29.09 6.09 26.81
C LYS A 9 -30.37 5.28 26.65
N LYS A 10 -31.53 5.93 26.74
CA LYS A 10 -32.83 5.28 26.57
C LYS A 10 -33.00 4.67 25.18
N GLU A 11 -32.63 5.40 24.12
CA GLU A 11 -32.69 4.89 22.75
C GLU A 11 -31.84 3.63 22.55
N LEU A 12 -30.65 3.59 23.16
CA LEU A 12 -29.80 2.40 23.09
C LEU A 12 -30.30 1.27 24.00
N GLU A 13 -30.85 1.56 25.16
CA GLU A 13 -31.50 0.57 26.03
C GLU A 13 -32.66 -0.11 25.31
N ASP A 14 -33.52 0.68 24.65
CA ASP A 14 -34.62 0.16 23.83
C ASP A 14 -34.10 -0.69 22.67
N ARG A 15 -33.06 -0.23 21.95
CA ARG A 15 -32.45 -0.96 20.83
C ARG A 15 -31.94 -2.35 21.21
N TYR A 16 -31.21 -2.48 22.32
CA TYR A 16 -30.57 -3.74 22.73
C TYR A 16 -31.38 -4.54 23.76
N SER A 17 -32.59 -4.08 24.11
CA SER A 17 -33.49 -4.74 25.06
C SER A 17 -33.80 -6.20 24.71
N SER A 18 -33.76 -6.55 23.43
CA SER A 18 -33.97 -7.93 22.95
C SER A 18 -32.82 -8.89 23.26
N LEU A 19 -31.65 -8.39 23.64
CA LEU A 19 -30.45 -9.21 23.86
C LEU A 19 -30.25 -9.61 25.33
N THR A 20 -30.67 -8.76 26.26
CA THR A 20 -30.42 -8.94 27.70
C THR A 20 -31.33 -8.02 28.51
N THR A 21 -31.56 -8.40 29.78
CA THR A 21 -32.31 -7.59 30.75
C THR A 21 -31.55 -6.37 31.26
N ASP A 22 -30.23 -6.29 31.03
CA ASP A 22 -29.40 -5.11 31.34
C ASP A 22 -28.64 -4.59 30.11
N PRO A 23 -29.32 -3.92 29.17
CA PRO A 23 -28.70 -3.33 27.97
C PRO A 23 -27.60 -2.30 28.28
N ALA A 24 -27.68 -1.66 29.45
CA ALA A 24 -26.72 -0.64 29.87
C ALA A 24 -25.33 -1.23 30.11
N SER A 25 -25.26 -2.50 30.51
CA SER A 25 -24.03 -3.24 30.77
C SER A 25 -23.30 -3.76 29.53
N ILE A 26 -23.98 -3.87 28.37
CA ILE A 26 -23.39 -4.44 27.15
C ILE A 26 -22.16 -3.61 26.74
N LYS A 27 -21.00 -4.26 26.63
CA LYS A 27 -19.76 -3.58 26.25
C LYS A 27 -19.83 -3.15 24.80
N PHE A 28 -19.02 -2.16 24.44
CA PHE A 28 -19.03 -1.64 23.07
C PHE A 28 -18.65 -2.71 22.04
N ILE A 29 -17.70 -3.60 22.35
CA ILE A 29 -17.31 -4.71 21.45
C ILE A 29 -18.46 -5.67 21.17
N ASP A 30 -19.30 -5.98 22.16
CA ASP A 30 -20.45 -6.86 22.00
C ASP A 30 -21.56 -6.18 21.17
N ARG A 31 -21.65 -4.84 21.22
CA ARG A 31 -22.54 -4.07 20.34
C ARG A 31 -22.09 -4.11 18.89
N LEU A 32 -20.78 -4.12 18.62
CA LEU A 32 -20.28 -4.31 17.25
C LEU A 32 -20.75 -5.66 16.70
N VAL A 33 -20.75 -6.72 17.51
CA VAL A 33 -21.28 -8.04 17.13
C VAL A 33 -22.78 -7.96 16.88
N ALA A 34 -23.55 -7.42 17.81
CA ALA A 34 -25.00 -7.29 17.67
C ALA A 34 -25.40 -6.45 16.44
N ASP A 35 -24.80 -5.27 16.27
CA ASP A 35 -25.10 -4.36 15.16
C ASP A 35 -24.69 -4.93 13.81
N SER A 36 -23.65 -5.77 13.74
CA SER A 36 -23.22 -6.41 12.49
C SER A 36 -24.30 -7.27 11.82
N ARG A 37 -25.36 -7.65 12.56
CA ARG A 37 -26.51 -8.43 12.09
C ARG A 37 -27.83 -7.83 12.56
N ASN A 38 -27.93 -6.51 12.64
CA ASN A 38 -29.18 -5.79 12.96
C ASN A 38 -29.81 -6.16 14.32
N VAL A 39 -28.99 -6.48 15.32
CA VAL A 39 -29.37 -6.80 16.71
C VAL A 39 -30.16 -8.10 16.86
N ALA A 40 -31.33 -8.24 16.24
CA ALA A 40 -32.21 -9.39 16.43
C ALA A 40 -31.57 -10.74 16.04
N LEU A 41 -30.62 -10.74 15.10
CA LEU A 41 -29.89 -11.94 14.65
C LEU A 41 -28.56 -12.15 15.40
N ASN A 42 -28.37 -11.52 16.56
CA ASN A 42 -27.14 -11.60 17.35
C ASN A 42 -26.76 -13.05 17.72
N HIS A 43 -27.73 -13.91 18.06
CA HIS A 43 -27.46 -15.30 18.47
C HIS A 43 -26.92 -16.19 17.35
N THR A 44 -27.01 -15.74 16.10
CA THR A 44 -26.42 -16.39 14.92
C THR A 44 -25.42 -15.47 14.20
N ALA A 45 -24.97 -14.41 14.87
CA ALA A 45 -23.93 -13.53 14.35
C ALA A 45 -22.54 -14.13 14.52
N GLY A 46 -21.52 -13.42 14.05
CA GLY A 46 -20.12 -13.82 14.15
C GLY A 46 -19.56 -14.40 12.87
N LEU A 47 -18.24 -14.62 12.90
CA LEU A 47 -17.47 -15.20 11.81
C LEU A 47 -17.69 -16.73 11.78
N SER A 48 -17.65 -17.35 10.60
CA SER A 48 -17.83 -18.80 10.51
C SER A 48 -16.77 -19.55 11.35
N THR A 49 -17.13 -20.69 11.94
CA THR A 49 -16.21 -21.46 12.77
C THR A 49 -14.97 -21.94 12.00
N PRO A 50 -15.01 -22.32 10.71
CA PRO A 50 -13.80 -22.67 9.97
C PRO A 50 -12.83 -21.48 9.81
N GLN A 51 -13.34 -20.26 9.58
CA GLN A 51 -12.50 -19.06 9.50
C GLN A 51 -11.84 -18.73 10.84
N GLN A 52 -12.55 -18.92 11.96
CA GLN A 52 -11.98 -18.75 13.30
C GLN A 52 -10.88 -19.79 13.58
N VAL A 53 -11.11 -21.04 13.22
CA VAL A 53 -10.10 -22.11 13.35
C VAL A 53 -8.85 -21.76 12.52
N GLN A 54 -9.01 -21.34 11.27
CA GLN A 54 -7.87 -20.95 10.43
C GLN A 54 -7.11 -19.75 11.00
N MET A 55 -7.81 -18.76 11.57
CA MET A 55 -7.19 -17.61 12.24
C MET A 55 -6.34 -18.05 13.44
N VAL A 56 -6.83 -18.99 14.24
CA VAL A 56 -6.09 -19.57 15.37
C VAL A 56 -4.87 -20.36 14.88
N LEU A 57 -5.01 -21.14 13.80
CA LEU A 57 -3.88 -21.86 13.20
C LEU A 57 -2.78 -20.90 12.72
N PHE A 58 -3.14 -19.78 12.08
CA PHE A 58 -2.16 -18.75 11.71
C PHE A 58 -1.49 -18.09 12.93
N ALA A 59 -2.26 -17.83 14.00
CA ALA A 59 -1.70 -17.28 15.24
C ALA A 59 -0.70 -18.26 15.89
N LEU A 60 -1.07 -19.54 15.99
CA LEU A 60 -0.20 -20.60 16.50
C LEU A 60 1.05 -20.76 15.64
N PHE A 61 0.91 -20.79 14.32
CA PHE A 61 2.03 -20.85 13.37
C PHE A 61 3.08 -19.75 13.67
N ASN A 62 2.64 -18.51 13.86
CA ASN A 62 3.54 -17.40 14.19
C ASN A 62 4.10 -17.48 15.63
N MET A 63 3.31 -17.93 16.61
CA MET A 63 3.78 -18.08 18.00
C MET A 63 4.80 -19.21 18.18
N MET A 64 4.68 -20.28 17.39
CA MET A 64 5.61 -21.41 17.41
C MET A 64 6.93 -21.11 16.67
N ASP A 65 6.94 -20.19 15.70
CA ASP A 65 8.15 -19.76 14.97
C ASP A 65 8.98 -18.73 15.76
N SER A 66 9.63 -19.20 16.83
CA SER A 66 10.50 -18.38 17.71
C SER A 66 11.65 -17.70 16.95
N ARG A 67 12.13 -18.29 15.85
CA ARG A 67 13.19 -17.76 14.99
C ARG A 67 12.71 -16.71 13.99
N GLN A 68 11.39 -16.51 13.89
CA GLN A 68 10.75 -15.59 12.95
C GLN A 68 11.12 -15.90 11.49
N SER A 69 11.28 -17.19 11.18
CA SER A 69 11.72 -17.72 9.88
C SER A 69 10.77 -17.31 8.77
N TYR A 70 9.46 -17.43 8.98
CA TYR A 70 8.45 -17.03 7.98
C TYR A 70 8.48 -15.52 7.71
N LYS A 71 8.55 -14.71 8.78
CA LYS A 71 8.65 -13.25 8.66
C LYS A 71 9.90 -12.82 7.89
N LYS A 72 11.04 -13.46 8.14
CA LYS A 72 12.29 -13.21 7.41
C LYS A 72 12.18 -13.60 5.93
N ALA A 73 11.59 -14.76 5.64
CA ALA A 73 11.38 -15.21 4.26
C ALA A 73 10.49 -14.24 3.47
N VAL A 74 9.33 -13.85 4.03
CA VAL A 74 8.44 -12.88 3.37
C VAL A 74 9.13 -11.53 3.16
N LYS A 75 9.89 -11.03 4.15
CA LYS A 75 10.69 -9.82 3.99
C LYS A 75 11.75 -9.97 2.89
N SER A 76 12.42 -11.11 2.79
CA SER A 76 13.41 -11.38 1.72
C SER A 76 12.78 -11.25 0.35
N VAL A 77 11.63 -11.91 0.13
CA VAL A 77 10.91 -11.86 -1.14
C VAL A 77 10.53 -10.42 -1.52
N VAL A 78 10.03 -9.63 -0.57
CA VAL A 78 9.71 -8.21 -0.81
C VAL A 78 10.96 -7.42 -1.19
N ARG A 79 12.08 -7.62 -0.49
CA ARG A 79 13.36 -6.92 -0.76
C ARG A 79 13.99 -7.31 -2.09
N GLU A 80 13.91 -8.59 -2.46
CA GLU A 80 14.40 -9.09 -3.75
C GLU A 80 13.61 -8.47 -4.91
N ARG A 81 12.28 -8.38 -4.77
CA ARG A 81 11.40 -7.73 -5.74
C ARG A 81 11.68 -6.23 -5.88
N ASP A 82 11.89 -5.54 -4.75
CA ASP A 82 12.27 -4.12 -4.75
C ASP A 82 13.62 -3.92 -5.44
N ALA A 83 14.62 -4.72 -5.07
CA ALA A 83 15.95 -4.69 -5.67
C ALA A 83 15.91 -4.99 -7.18
N ALA A 84 15.05 -5.88 -7.65
CA ALA A 84 14.90 -6.19 -9.07
C ALA A 84 14.40 -4.98 -9.87
N LEU A 85 13.43 -4.22 -9.33
CA LEU A 85 12.95 -2.97 -9.94
C LEU A 85 14.07 -1.94 -10.01
N TYR A 86 14.68 -1.62 -8.86
CA TYR A 86 15.67 -0.55 -8.75
C TYR A 86 16.96 -0.85 -9.51
N ARG A 87 17.38 -2.12 -9.58
CA ARG A 87 18.53 -2.55 -10.38
C ARG A 87 18.35 -2.22 -11.85
N GLN A 88 17.18 -2.49 -12.43
CA GLN A 88 16.92 -2.15 -13.84
C GLN A 88 16.68 -0.66 -14.05
N LEU A 89 16.10 0.02 -13.06
CA LEU A 89 15.99 1.47 -13.07
C LEU A 89 17.36 2.16 -13.05
N GLY A 90 18.37 1.54 -12.44
CA GLY A 90 19.73 2.06 -12.35
C GLY A 90 19.92 3.09 -11.24
N VAL A 91 19.11 3.04 -10.19
CA VAL A 91 19.26 3.86 -8.98
C VAL A 91 19.20 2.97 -7.74
N ASP A 92 19.79 3.43 -6.64
CA ASP A 92 19.79 2.67 -5.39
C ASP A 92 18.38 2.57 -4.79
N VAL A 93 18.12 1.44 -4.11
CA VAL A 93 16.89 1.25 -3.33
C VAL A 93 16.90 2.25 -2.17
N PRO A 94 15.85 3.07 -1.99
CA PRO A 94 15.76 3.99 -0.87
C PRO A 94 15.83 3.27 0.47
N THR A 95 16.67 3.77 1.40
CA THR A 95 16.77 3.21 2.75
C THR A 95 16.05 4.10 3.77
N ASP A 96 15.09 3.53 4.50
CA ASP A 96 14.46 4.17 5.66
C ASP A 96 14.31 3.13 6.79
N PRO A 97 14.78 3.42 8.03
CA PRO A 97 14.63 2.51 9.16
C PRO A 97 13.17 2.18 9.52
N ASN A 98 12.21 3.00 9.10
CA ASN A 98 10.78 2.77 9.29
C ASN A 98 10.11 2.09 8.09
N ALA A 99 10.87 1.76 7.05
CA ALA A 99 10.33 1.25 5.82
C ALA A 99 9.75 -0.17 5.98
N VAL A 100 8.48 -0.31 5.58
CA VAL A 100 7.75 -1.59 5.56
C VAL A 100 7.79 -2.22 4.16
N ASP A 101 7.85 -1.38 3.13
CA ASP A 101 8.02 -1.73 1.71
C ASP A 101 7.04 -2.76 1.16
N TYR A 102 5.83 -2.79 1.72
CA TYR A 102 4.73 -3.49 1.07
C TYR A 102 4.35 -2.82 -0.27
N TYR A 103 4.53 -1.49 -0.31
CA TYR A 103 4.52 -0.68 -1.53
C TYR A 103 5.84 0.06 -1.61
N THR A 104 6.39 0.15 -2.82
CA THR A 104 7.54 0.99 -3.13
C THR A 104 7.09 2.21 -3.94
N LEU A 105 7.75 3.35 -3.71
CA LEU A 105 7.44 4.63 -4.34
C LEU A 105 8.59 5.06 -5.25
N VAL A 106 8.36 4.97 -6.56
CA VAL A 106 9.27 5.54 -7.54
C VAL A 106 8.97 7.04 -7.66
N ASN A 107 9.81 7.85 -7.04
CA ASN A 107 9.74 9.32 -7.15
C ASN A 107 10.46 9.76 -8.43
N LEU A 108 9.72 10.36 -9.36
CA LEU A 108 10.26 10.75 -10.67
C LEU A 108 11.35 11.80 -10.55
N GLU A 109 11.21 12.77 -9.64
CA GLU A 109 12.18 13.84 -9.42
C GLU A 109 13.50 13.27 -8.89
N ASN A 110 13.45 12.50 -7.80
CA ASN A 110 14.65 11.91 -7.19
C ASN A 110 15.34 10.92 -8.14
N THR A 111 14.56 10.14 -8.90
CA THR A 111 15.09 9.22 -9.90
C THR A 111 15.80 9.98 -11.01
N SER A 112 15.17 11.03 -11.56
CA SER A 112 15.75 11.88 -12.60
C SER A 112 17.04 12.55 -12.13
N ARG A 113 17.02 13.06 -10.89
CA ARG A 113 18.17 13.72 -10.24
C ARG A 113 19.34 12.77 -10.07
N THR A 114 19.06 11.53 -9.64
CA THR A 114 20.09 10.50 -9.43
C THR A 114 20.70 10.03 -10.75
N LEU A 115 19.89 9.87 -11.80
CA LEU A 115 20.36 9.37 -13.09
C LEU A 115 21.16 10.42 -13.88
N TYR A 116 20.71 11.68 -13.88
CA TYR A 116 21.18 12.68 -14.85
C TYR A 116 21.40 14.10 -14.28
N GLY A 117 21.24 14.29 -12.96
CA GLY A 117 21.55 15.54 -12.26
C GLY A 117 20.38 16.53 -12.10
N ASP A 118 20.63 17.58 -11.33
CA ASP A 118 19.63 18.55 -10.89
C ASP A 118 18.95 19.31 -12.04
N GLU A 119 19.72 19.76 -13.03
CA GLU A 119 19.17 20.52 -14.17
C GLU A 119 18.17 19.69 -14.99
N PHE A 120 18.43 18.39 -15.12
CA PHE A 120 17.53 17.48 -15.82
C PHE A 120 16.27 17.21 -14.99
N ALA A 121 16.41 16.96 -13.69
CA ALA A 121 15.26 16.75 -12.80
C ALA A 121 14.29 17.94 -12.85
N ASP A 122 14.81 19.17 -12.75
CA ASP A 122 14.01 20.39 -12.84
C ASP A 122 13.33 20.53 -14.21
N TRP A 123 13.99 20.10 -15.29
CA TRP A 123 13.41 20.09 -16.63
C TRP A 123 12.28 19.07 -16.75
N VAL A 124 12.46 17.83 -16.27
CA VAL A 124 11.42 16.78 -16.27
C VAL A 124 10.18 17.26 -15.53
N MET A 125 10.36 17.86 -14.35
CA MET A 125 9.28 18.36 -13.52
C MET A 125 8.46 19.49 -14.16
N LYS A 126 9.08 20.24 -15.09
CA LYS A 126 8.41 21.33 -15.82
C LYS A 126 7.79 20.89 -17.14
N ASN A 127 8.34 19.85 -17.79
CA ASN A 127 8.02 19.52 -19.18
C ASN A 127 7.31 18.18 -19.37
N LYS A 128 7.38 17.26 -18.39
CA LYS A 128 6.77 15.92 -18.50
C LYS A 128 5.54 15.78 -17.62
N ASN A 129 4.52 15.07 -18.13
CA ASN A 129 3.33 14.76 -17.33
C ASN A 129 3.60 13.51 -16.47
N PRO A 130 3.40 13.57 -15.15
CA PRO A 130 3.58 12.41 -14.25
C PRO A 130 2.80 11.17 -14.66
N THR A 131 1.64 11.38 -15.28
CA THR A 131 0.74 10.31 -15.73
C THR A 131 1.27 9.59 -16.96
N GLU A 132 2.09 10.26 -17.78
CA GLU A 132 2.74 9.68 -18.96
C GLU A 132 3.60 8.47 -18.57
N LEU A 133 4.30 8.57 -17.44
CA LEU A 133 5.07 7.47 -16.84
C LEU A 133 4.19 6.23 -16.57
N LEU A 134 3.01 6.45 -15.98
CA LEU A 134 2.09 5.36 -15.62
C LEU A 134 1.52 4.68 -16.86
N PHE A 135 1.13 5.47 -17.87
CA PHE A 135 0.64 4.93 -19.14
C PHE A 135 1.72 4.14 -19.87
N ARG A 136 2.96 4.66 -19.88
CA ARG A 136 4.06 4.00 -20.55
C ARG A 136 4.41 2.65 -19.93
N VAL A 137 4.51 2.60 -18.59
CA VAL A 137 4.73 1.32 -17.90
C VAL A 137 3.59 0.35 -18.18
N ALA A 138 2.34 0.82 -18.18
CA ALA A 138 1.19 -0.03 -18.49
C ALA A 138 1.21 -0.57 -19.93
N ASP A 139 1.59 0.25 -20.90
CA ASP A 139 1.68 -0.12 -22.31
C ASP A 139 2.83 -1.11 -22.56
N GLU A 140 4.03 -0.84 -22.03
CA GLU A 140 5.21 -1.66 -22.28
C GLU A 140 5.23 -2.97 -21.47
N THR A 141 4.61 -3.01 -20.29
CA THR A 141 4.71 -4.15 -19.36
C THR A 141 3.37 -4.85 -19.07
N GLY A 142 2.24 -4.23 -19.41
CA GLY A 142 0.91 -4.70 -19.01
C GLY A 142 0.58 -4.47 -17.53
N VAL A 143 1.46 -3.78 -16.77
CA VAL A 143 1.28 -3.53 -15.33
C VAL A 143 0.82 -2.10 -15.08
N VAL A 144 -0.28 -1.95 -14.34
CA VAL A 144 -0.77 -0.63 -13.90
C VAL A 144 -0.19 -0.27 -12.54
N LEU A 145 0.55 0.83 -12.48
CA LEU A 145 1.05 1.42 -11.24
C LEU A 145 0.03 2.40 -10.65
N LEU A 146 0.03 2.54 -9.33
CA LEU A 146 -0.83 3.50 -8.64
C LEU A 146 -0.21 4.91 -8.71
N PRO A 147 -0.99 5.96 -9.04
CA PRO A 147 -0.52 7.33 -8.91
C PRO A 147 -0.12 7.66 -7.48
N GLY A 148 0.99 8.37 -7.28
CA GLY A 148 1.42 8.82 -5.96
C GLY A 148 0.63 10.02 -5.42
N SER A 149 -0.04 10.78 -6.30
CA SER A 149 -0.93 11.88 -5.93
C SER A 149 -2.19 11.34 -5.22
N GLY A 150 -2.64 12.04 -4.17
CA GLY A 150 -3.77 11.61 -3.33
C GLY A 150 -3.39 10.84 -2.06
N PHE A 151 -2.11 10.50 -1.89
CA PHE A 151 -1.60 9.78 -0.71
C PHE A 151 -0.45 10.53 0.01
N GLY A 152 -0.54 11.87 0.07
CA GLY A 152 0.38 12.71 0.85
C GLY A 152 1.72 13.06 0.18
N VAL A 153 1.92 12.72 -1.11
CA VAL A 153 3.15 13.06 -1.85
C VAL A 153 2.89 14.27 -2.75
N GLN A 154 3.71 15.32 -2.62
CA GLN A 154 3.60 16.53 -3.45
C GLN A 154 4.23 16.38 -4.84
N HIS A 155 5.02 15.33 -5.06
CA HIS A 155 5.79 15.11 -6.26
C HIS A 155 5.21 13.98 -7.14
N PRO A 156 5.33 14.11 -8.47
CA PRO A 156 5.12 13.04 -9.46
C PRO A 156 5.77 11.73 -9.03
N SER A 157 4.96 10.71 -8.82
CA SER A 157 5.46 9.41 -8.36
C SER A 157 4.51 8.28 -8.75
N ALA A 158 5.08 7.09 -8.85
CA ALA A 158 4.37 5.85 -9.13
C ALA A 158 4.58 4.86 -7.98
N ARG A 159 3.52 4.15 -7.60
CA ARG A 159 3.56 3.13 -6.55
C ARG A 159 3.34 1.75 -7.13
N ALA A 160 4.25 0.83 -6.79
CA ALA A 160 4.10 -0.59 -7.07
C ALA A 160 3.90 -1.33 -5.74
N SER A 161 2.94 -2.26 -5.68
CA SER A 161 2.93 -3.24 -4.59
C SER A 161 4.07 -4.22 -4.82
N LEU A 162 4.81 -4.59 -3.78
CA LEU A 162 5.86 -5.62 -3.83
C LEU A 162 5.33 -7.02 -3.48
N ALA A 163 4.02 -7.13 -3.25
CA ALA A 163 3.38 -8.37 -2.79
C ALA A 163 2.71 -9.17 -3.92
N ASN A 164 2.45 -8.57 -5.08
CA ASN A 164 1.49 -9.09 -6.06
C ASN A 164 2.07 -9.52 -7.42
N LEU A 165 3.36 -9.25 -7.72
CA LEU A 165 4.00 -9.63 -8.98
C LEU A 165 5.21 -10.54 -8.76
N ASN A 166 5.70 -11.14 -9.84
CA ASN A 166 6.96 -11.89 -9.86
C ASN A 166 8.16 -10.98 -10.12
N GLU A 167 9.36 -11.43 -9.77
CA GLU A 167 10.61 -10.66 -9.88
C GLU A 167 10.86 -10.12 -11.29
N TYR A 168 10.65 -10.93 -12.33
CA TYR A 168 10.84 -10.51 -13.72
C TYR A 168 9.91 -9.37 -14.15
N GLN A 169 8.72 -9.26 -13.54
CA GLN A 169 7.79 -8.18 -13.82
C GLN A 169 8.27 -6.87 -13.19
N TYR A 170 8.84 -6.94 -11.98
CA TYR A 170 9.50 -5.77 -11.37
C TYR A 170 10.71 -5.32 -12.18
N ALA A 171 11.51 -6.26 -12.70
CA ALA A 171 12.60 -5.94 -13.60
C ALA A 171 12.10 -5.23 -14.88
N ALA A 172 11.03 -5.73 -15.50
CA ALA A 172 10.44 -5.10 -16.68
C ALA A 172 9.90 -3.68 -16.39
N ILE A 173 9.29 -3.46 -15.22
CA ILE A 173 8.89 -2.12 -14.77
C ILE A 173 10.11 -1.21 -14.64
N GLY A 174 11.18 -1.67 -13.98
CA GLY A 174 12.42 -0.90 -13.83
C GLY A 174 13.05 -0.55 -15.18
N GLU A 175 13.07 -1.49 -16.13
CA GLU A 175 13.59 -1.27 -17.48
C GLU A 175 12.75 -0.23 -18.26
N SER A 176 11.42 -0.32 -18.17
CA SER A 176 10.50 0.64 -18.81
C SER A 176 10.71 2.05 -18.25
N LEU A 177 10.81 2.17 -16.93
CA LEU A 177 11.10 3.44 -16.25
C LEU A 177 12.47 4.00 -16.63
N ARG A 178 13.49 3.14 -16.76
CA ARG A 178 14.82 3.54 -17.21
C ARG A 178 14.78 4.08 -18.64
N ARG A 179 14.11 3.37 -19.54
CA ARG A 179 13.96 3.78 -20.94
C ARG A 179 13.25 5.14 -21.07
N PHE A 180 12.20 5.36 -20.26
CA PHE A 180 11.54 6.66 -20.18
C PHE A 180 12.51 7.77 -19.76
N ALA A 181 13.34 7.53 -18.73
CA ALA A 181 14.32 8.50 -18.26
C ALA A 181 15.39 8.81 -19.33
N ASP A 182 15.89 7.78 -20.02
CA ASP A 182 16.91 7.90 -21.06
C ASP A 182 16.40 8.70 -22.26
N GLU A 183 15.16 8.45 -22.69
CA GLU A 183 14.52 9.19 -23.77
C GLU A 183 14.23 10.65 -23.39
N ALA A 184 13.71 10.88 -22.18
CA ALA A 184 13.51 12.22 -21.66
C ALA A 184 14.84 13.00 -21.58
N TYR A 185 15.94 12.34 -21.23
CA TYR A 185 17.28 12.96 -21.23
C TYR A 185 17.77 13.28 -22.64
N ALA A 186 17.52 12.41 -23.63
CA ALA A 186 17.82 12.68 -25.03
C ALA A 186 17.02 13.89 -25.57
N GLU A 187 15.76 14.06 -25.17
CA GLU A 187 14.97 15.26 -25.48
C GLU A 187 15.56 16.52 -24.83
N TYR A 188 15.90 16.45 -23.55
CA TYR A 188 16.51 17.54 -22.79
C TYR A 188 17.83 18.02 -23.44
N THR A 189 18.72 17.10 -23.81
CA THR A 189 20.00 17.44 -24.43
C THR A 189 19.84 18.06 -25.82
N LYS A 190 18.84 17.63 -26.62
CA LYS A 190 18.49 18.28 -27.89
C LYS A 190 17.97 19.70 -27.67
N ALA A 191 17.08 19.90 -26.69
CA ALA A 191 16.56 21.22 -26.35
C ALA A 191 17.65 22.19 -25.86
N LYS A 192 18.65 21.67 -25.13
CA LYS A 192 19.81 22.47 -24.65
C LYS A 192 20.77 22.87 -25.78
N LYS A 193 20.88 22.06 -26.85
CA LYS A 193 21.72 22.38 -28.03
C LYS A 193 21.08 23.39 -28.99
N ILE A 194 19.77 23.62 -28.89
CA ILE A 194 19.02 24.54 -29.75
C ILE A 194 18.94 25.96 -29.11
N LYS A 195 19.32 26.09 -27.83
CA LYS A 195 19.50 27.36 -27.13
C LYS A 195 20.96 27.79 -27.14
#